data_AF-A0A952XUD4-F1
#
_entry.id   AF-A0A952XUD4-F1
#
_cell.length_a   1.000
_cell.length_b   1.000
_cell.length_c   1.000
_cell.angle_alpha   90.00
_cell.angle_beta   90.00
_cell.angle_gamma   90.00
#
_symmetry.space_group_name_H-M   'P 1'
#
loop_
_entity.id
_entity.type
_entity.pdbx_description
1 polymer ?
#
loop_
_entity_poly.entity_id
_entity_poly.type
_entity_poly.pdbx_seq_one_letter_code
_entity_poly.pdbx_strand_id
1 'polypeptide(L)'
;MAIDLPENIWFVRSNGGSGSYPIRPEGWRTVWRFVMGMSGWGVAGGLIAAIGAVWGPGWLIVAGPLLFMAGAALSAWQFIKTARAHTDFTVTYSDYVRSRSGTA
;
A
#
# COMPACT_ATOMS: atom_id res chain seq x y z
N MET A 1 28.69 8.72 7.29
CA MET A 1 28.46 9.37 5.97
C MET A 1 27.00 9.13 5.62
N ALA A 2 26.23 10.17 5.29
CA ALA A 2 24.80 10.01 5.00
C ALA A 2 24.63 9.15 3.73
N ILE A 3 23.69 8.19 3.75
CA ILE A 3 23.37 7.41 2.55
C ILE A 3 22.60 8.34 1.60
N ASP A 4 23.20 8.62 0.45
CA ASP A 4 22.53 9.37 -0.62
C ASP A 4 21.83 8.39 -1.57
N LEU A 5 20.51 8.53 -1.68
CA LEU A 5 19.68 7.64 -2.50
C LEU A 5 19.20 8.41 -3.73
N PRO A 6 19.18 7.77 -4.92
CA PRO A 6 18.65 8.38 -6.14
C PRO A 6 17.23 8.93 -5.96
N GLU A 7 16.86 9.97 -6.71
CA GLU A 7 15.57 10.64 -6.56
C GLU A 7 14.36 9.74 -6.84
N ASN A 8 14.54 8.74 -7.69
CA ASN A 8 13.54 7.74 -8.03
C ASN A 8 13.37 6.67 -6.94
N ILE A 9 14.16 6.66 -5.87
CA ILE A 9 14.01 5.73 -4.75
C ILE A 9 13.12 6.36 -3.68
N TRP A 10 11.94 5.80 -3.52
CA TRP A 10 10.92 6.27 -2.58
C TRP A 10 10.81 5.37 -1.34
N PHE A 11 11.31 4.14 -1.46
CA PHE A 11 11.25 3.11 -0.43
C PHE A 11 12.61 2.48 -0.17
N VAL A 12 12.80 1.97 1.04
CA VAL A 12 13.95 1.14 1.44
C VAL A 12 13.50 -0.19 2.02
N ARG A 13 14.40 -1.16 2.11
CA ARG A 13 14.08 -2.49 2.63
C ARG A 13 13.67 -2.46 4.11
N SER A 14 12.70 -3.29 4.47
CA SER A 14 12.38 -3.57 5.88
C SER A 14 13.49 -4.32 6.61
N ASN A 15 13.73 -3.94 7.87
CA ASN A 15 14.80 -4.51 8.70
C ASN A 15 14.67 -6.03 8.90
N GLY A 16 13.44 -6.57 8.87
CA GLY A 16 13.15 -7.97 9.14
C GLY A 16 12.60 -8.77 7.95
N GLY A 17 12.65 -8.25 6.71
CA GLY A 17 12.04 -8.96 5.59
C GLY A 17 12.28 -8.38 4.20
N SER A 18 11.41 -8.78 3.27
CA SER A 18 11.36 -8.29 1.89
C SER A 18 10.35 -7.14 1.71
N GLY A 19 10.04 -6.44 2.80
CA GLY A 19 9.09 -5.33 2.79
C GLY A 19 9.73 -4.03 2.31
N SER A 20 8.89 -3.07 1.93
CA SER A 20 9.30 -1.75 1.46
C SER A 20 8.76 -0.69 2.42
N TYR A 21 9.64 0.12 3.00
CA TYR A 21 9.29 1.25 3.87
C TYR A 21 9.43 2.59 3.14
N PRO A 22 8.40 3.45 3.17
CA PRO A 22 8.46 4.75 2.52
C PRO A 22 9.40 5.69 3.27
N ILE A 23 10.32 6.31 2.54
CA ILE A 23 11.28 7.30 3.08
C ILE A 23 11.10 8.68 2.47
N ARG A 24 10.30 8.81 1.41
CA ARG A 24 9.99 10.07 0.73
C ARG A 24 8.48 10.35 0.65
N PRO A 25 8.06 11.62 0.44
CA PRO A 25 6.65 11.97 0.25
C PRO A 25 5.94 11.17 -0.85
N GLU A 26 6.64 10.82 -1.94
CA GLU A 26 6.09 10.03 -3.05
C GLU A 26 5.78 8.58 -2.62
N GLY A 27 6.62 8.01 -1.76
CA GLY A 27 6.40 6.69 -1.16
C GLY A 27 5.16 6.71 -0.28
N TRP A 28 5.03 7.73 0.57
CA TRP A 28 3.82 7.94 1.37
C TRP A 28 2.58 8.20 0.53
N ARG A 29 2.68 8.94 -0.58
CA ARG A 29 1.56 9.14 -1.50
C ARG A 29 1.09 7.82 -2.10
N THR A 30 2.01 6.91 -2.41
CA THR A 30 1.70 5.55 -2.88
C THR A 30 0.96 4.75 -1.80
N VAL A 31 1.40 4.82 -0.54
CA VAL A 31 0.69 4.21 0.61
C VAL A 31 -0.72 4.79 0.75
N TRP A 32 -0.87 6.11 0.69
CA TRP A 32 -2.17 6.76 0.81
C TRP A 32 -3.12 6.39 -0.34
N ARG A 33 -2.63 6.27 -1.57
CA ARG A 33 -3.43 5.78 -2.71
C ARG A 33 -3.94 4.36 -2.46
N PHE A 34 -3.10 3.49 -1.90
CA PHE A 34 -3.52 2.14 -1.51
C PHE A 34 -4.60 2.18 -0.43
N VAL A 35 -4.41 2.95 0.64
CA VAL A 35 -5.40 3.10 1.73
C VAL A 35 -6.72 3.66 1.21
N MET A 36 -6.69 4.72 0.39
CA MET A 36 -7.91 5.28 -0.22
C MET A 36 -8.59 4.29 -1.16
N GLY A 37 -7.82 3.53 -1.95
CA GLY A 37 -8.34 2.47 -2.81
C GLY A 37 -9.05 1.37 -2.01
N MET A 38 -8.38 0.84 -0.98
CA MET A 38 -8.93 -0.16 -0.07
C MET A 38 -10.24 0.32 0.58
N SER A 39 -10.22 1.53 1.16
CA SER A 39 -11.41 2.12 1.78
C SER A 39 -12.52 2.38 0.78
N GLY A 40 -12.20 2.89 -0.41
CA GLY A 40 -13.18 3.14 -1.48
C GLY A 40 -13.87 1.86 -1.94
N TRP A 41 -13.11 0.79 -2.19
CA TRP A 41 -13.67 -0.52 -2.52
C TRP A 41 -14.46 -1.13 -1.36
N GLY A 42 -14.01 -0.92 -0.12
CA GLY A 42 -14.72 -1.39 1.08
C GLY A 42 -16.08 -0.73 1.24
N VAL A 43 -16.14 0.59 1.06
CA VAL A 43 -17.40 1.35 1.06
C VAL A 43 -18.31 0.90 -0.08
N ALA A 44 -17.78 0.77 -1.30
CA ALA A 44 -18.57 0.34 -2.45
C ALA A 44 -19.15 -1.08 -2.26
N GLY A 45 -18.33 -2.03 -1.84
CA GLY A 45 -18.76 -3.41 -1.55
C GLY A 45 -19.76 -3.47 -0.41
N GLY A 46 -19.54 -2.69 0.65
CA GLY A 46 -20.46 -2.58 1.79
C GLY A 46 -21.82 -2.00 1.41
N LEU A 47 -21.84 -0.94 0.59
CA LEU A 47 -23.09 -0.34 0.09
C LEU A 47 -23.87 -1.33 -0.77
N ILE A 48 -23.20 -2.06 -1.66
CA ILE A 48 -23.84 -3.09 -2.50
C ILE A 48 -24.44 -4.20 -1.63
N ALA A 49 -23.69 -4.69 -0.63
CA ALA A 49 -24.19 -5.71 0.28
C ALA A 49 -25.37 -5.21 1.12
N ALA A 50 -25.32 -3.97 1.61
CA ALA A 50 -26.41 -3.34 2.34
C ALA A 50 -27.68 -3.18 1.49
N ILE A 51 -27.54 -2.78 0.22
CA ILE A 51 -28.66 -2.73 -0.73
C ILE A 51 -29.25 -4.13 -0.92
N GLY A 52 -28.41 -5.15 -1.08
CA GLY A 52 -28.86 -6.55 -1.18
C GLY A 52 -29.65 -7.02 0.03
N ALA A 53 -29.21 -6.65 1.23
CA ALA A 53 -29.83 -7.04 2.49
C ALA A 53 -31.18 -6.34 2.73
N VAL A 54 -31.32 -5.08 2.30
CA VAL A 54 -32.54 -4.27 2.56
C VAL A 54 -33.57 -4.40 1.43
N TRP A 55 -33.13 -4.40 0.17
CA TRP A 55 -34.01 -4.25 -1.00
C TRP A 55 -34.21 -5.54 -1.82
N GLY A 56 -33.59 -6.65 -1.41
CA GLY A 56 -34.07 -7.99 -1.78
C GLY A 56 -33.23 -8.85 -2.74
N PRO A 57 -32.35 -8.34 -3.63
CA PRO A 57 -31.54 -9.25 -4.43
C PRO A 57 -30.43 -9.86 -3.57
N GLY A 58 -30.71 -11.03 -2.98
CA GLY A 58 -29.77 -11.72 -2.08
C GLY A 58 -28.40 -12.00 -2.70
N TRP A 59 -28.31 -12.06 -4.03
CA TRP A 59 -27.02 -12.19 -4.74
C TRP A 59 -26.09 -10.98 -4.54
N LEU A 60 -26.63 -9.78 -4.27
CA LEU A 60 -25.83 -8.57 -3.99
C LEU A 60 -25.08 -8.69 -2.66
N ILE A 61 -25.59 -9.46 -1.70
CA ILE A 61 -24.90 -9.76 -0.43
C ILE A 61 -23.58 -10.49 -0.69
N VAL A 62 -23.52 -11.31 -1.74
CA VAL A 62 -22.31 -12.03 -2.15
C VAL A 62 -21.47 -11.20 -3.12
N ALA A 63 -22.11 -10.49 -4.05
CA ALA A 63 -21.41 -9.67 -5.04
C ALA A 63 -20.65 -8.49 -4.41
N GLY A 64 -21.18 -7.88 -3.35
CA GLY A 64 -20.52 -6.78 -2.64
C GLY A 64 -19.14 -7.14 -2.09
N PRO A 65 -19.01 -8.18 -1.25
CA PRO A 65 -17.72 -8.69 -0.78
C PRO A 65 -16.78 -9.12 -1.90
N LEU A 66 -17.30 -9.76 -2.96
CA LEU A 66 -16.47 -10.16 -4.11
C LEU A 66 -15.89 -8.94 -4.84
N LEU A 67 -16.69 -7.88 -5.02
CA LEU A 67 -16.22 -6.63 -5.61
C LEU A 67 -15.13 -5.99 -4.74
N PHE A 68 -15.33 -5.96 -3.42
CA PHE A 68 -14.30 -5.48 -2.50
C PHE A 68 -13.00 -6.28 -2.63
N MET A 69 -13.07 -7.61 -2.63
CA MET A 69 -11.88 -8.47 -2.75
C MET A 69 -11.14 -8.25 -4.07
N ALA A 70 -11.86 -8.11 -5.19
CA ALA A 70 -11.26 -7.82 -6.49
C ALA A 70 -10.60 -6.43 -6.50
N GLY A 71 -11.27 -5.42 -5.97
CA GLY A 71 -10.74 -4.06 -5.85
C GLY A 71 -9.53 -3.97 -4.93
N ALA A 72 -9.58 -4.63 -3.78
CA ALA A 72 -8.49 -4.73 -2.82
C ALA A 72 -7.26 -5.41 -3.44
N ALA A 73 -7.46 -6.51 -4.18
CA ALA A 73 -6.40 -7.19 -4.90
C ALA A 73 -5.75 -6.29 -5.96
N LEU A 74 -6.55 -5.53 -6.72
CA LEU A 74 -6.04 -4.58 -7.71
C LEU A 74 -5.23 -3.44 -7.05
N SER A 75 -5.75 -2.85 -5.96
CA SER A 75 -5.05 -1.82 -5.20
C SER A 75 -3.74 -2.35 -4.60
N ALA A 76 -3.75 -3.55 -4.03
CA ALA A 76 -2.56 -4.20 -3.51
C ALA A 76 -1.53 -4.49 -4.61
N TRP A 77 -1.97 -4.99 -5.76
CA TRP A 77 -1.09 -5.24 -6.91
C TRP A 77 -0.41 -3.95 -7.40
N GLN A 78 -1.17 -2.86 -7.56
CA GLN A 78 -0.61 -1.57 -7.94
C GLN A 78 0.39 -1.06 -6.90
N PHE A 79 0.03 -1.13 -5.62
CA PHE A 79 0.92 -0.74 -4.52
C PHE A 79 2.23 -1.52 -4.55
N ILE A 80 2.17 -2.86 -4.63
CA ILE A 80 3.36 -3.72 -4.63
C ILE A 80 4.23 -3.44 -5.86
N LYS A 81 3.61 -3.29 -7.05
CA LYS A 81 4.33 -2.99 -8.29
C LYS A 81 5.09 -1.67 -8.19
N THR A 82 4.42 -0.61 -7.73
CA THR A 82 5.04 0.71 -7.56
C THR A 82 6.08 0.70 -6.45
N ALA A 83 5.78 0.10 -5.30
CA ALA A 83 6.73 0.00 -4.19
C ALA A 83 8.01 -0.71 -4.64
N ARG A 84 7.90 -1.89 -5.27
CA ARG A 84 9.06 -2.65 -5.75
C ARG A 84 9.89 -1.90 -6.80
N ALA A 85 9.25 -1.16 -7.70
CA ALA A 85 9.96 -0.38 -8.72
C ALA A 85 10.77 0.79 -8.13
N HIS A 86 10.39 1.27 -6.95
CA HIS A 86 11.00 2.42 -6.28
C HIS A 86 11.63 2.05 -4.93
N THR A 87 11.88 0.76 -4.67
CA THR A 87 12.56 0.28 -3.46
C THR A 87 14.02 0.01 -3.74
N ASP A 88 14.89 0.56 -2.91
CA ASP A 88 16.26 0.07 -2.78
C ASP A 88 16.28 -1.12 -1.80
N PHE A 89 16.66 -2.29 -2.29
CA PHE A 89 16.73 -3.52 -1.50
C PHE A 89 18.08 -3.76 -0.81
N THR A 90 19.07 -2.91 -1.08
CA THR A 90 20.43 -3.02 -0.52
C THR A 90 20.56 -2.30 0.82
N VAL A 91 19.78 -1.23 1.03
CA VAL A 91 19.78 -0.43 2.26
C VAL A 91 18.56 -0.78 3.11
N THR A 92 18.77 -1.10 4.39
CA THR A 92 17.67 -1.29 5.33
C THR A 92 17.18 0.04 5.89
N TYR A 93 15.94 0.08 6.37
CA TYR A 93 15.40 1.28 7.04
C TYR A 93 16.24 1.71 8.24
N SER A 94 16.77 0.77 9.03
CA SER A 94 17.69 1.08 10.13
C SER A 94 18.97 1.74 9.63
N ASP A 95 19.56 1.27 8.52
CA ASP A 95 20.77 1.87 7.97
C ASP A 95 20.50 3.28 7.46
N TYR A 96 19.35 3.47 6.79
CA TYR A 96 18.90 4.78 6.33
C TYR A 96 18.75 5.77 7.49
N VAL A 97 18.02 5.39 8.55
CA VAL A 97 17.81 6.24 9.73
C VAL A 97 19.13 6.52 10.45
N ARG A 98 19.97 5.49 10.65
CA ARG A 98 21.29 5.63 11.28
C ARG A 98 22.18 6.64 10.54
N SER A 99 22.17 6.57 9.21
CA SER A 99 22.94 7.48 8.37
C SER A 99 22.46 8.95 8.46
N ARG A 100 21.18 9.16 8.80
CA ARG A 100 20.54 10.47 8.97
C ARG A 100 20.65 11.02 10.39
N SER A 101 20.65 10.16 11.41
CA SER A 101 20.74 10.58 12.82
C SER A 101 22.17 10.86 13.29
N GLY A 102 23.19 10.53 12.49
CA GLY A 102 24.60 10.78 12.82
C GLY A 102 25.16 9.87 13.91
N THR A 103 24.33 8.98 14.47
CA THR A 103 24.73 7.91 15.39
C THR A 103 25.33 6.77 14.59
N ALA A 104 26.60 6.91 14.19
CA ALA A 104 27.38 5.82 13.59
C ALA A 104 27.54 4.65 14.58
#